data_AF-A0A6P0WW95-F1
#
_entry.id   AF-A0A6P0WW95-F1
#
_cell.length_a   1.000
_cell.length_b   1.000
_cell.length_c   1.000
_cell.angle_alpha   90.00
_cell.angle_beta   90.00
_cell.angle_gamma   90.00
#
_symmetry.space_group_name_H-M   'P 1'
#
loop_
_entity.id
_entity.type
_entity.pdbx_description
1 polymer ?
#
loop_
_entity_poly.entity_id
_entity_poly.type
_entity_poly.pdbx_seq_one_letter_code
_entity_poly.pdbx_strand_id
1 'polypeptide(L)'
;MAQVKTIAKSPFPSFDEQAETYDQRVGLSPKVCREIVEQVLAIAQVNPGEQVLEIGAGTGQIGQWFAQYPVQYMGCDLSPGMLEKFQQRLLEGRRQEAEPTPRACLQSQKSDVGAKHLGDNSSLKPKSYNPNASPSGSLKTRPSPSQEGDWRQNPPLTPPRRGTGGRGQEAQRDSNEITTIGDNQSLRVPQSPSPRVYFQDTPNPGNMTLLLADGNQPWFPADGTTRAIFSSRAIHWLAVEHIVQESFRIAQPDGATLLIGRIQRQKESVKTKLQQELQRRLRQHGLKPRGGEHHQRQLIDLFTQRGAKVIKPIVVAQWKVSSTPAQSIKNWQQKPGLSGINLPADLKQNILEDLQNWAQATFGELEQTIESEESYVLQGIRFC
;
A
#
# COMPACT_ATOMS: atom_id res chain seq x y z
N MET A 1 30.06 28.74 -23.42
CA MET A 1 29.54 27.36 -23.55
C MET A 1 29.35 26.81 -22.15
N ALA A 2 28.10 26.69 -21.68
CA ALA A 2 27.81 26.16 -20.35
C ALA A 2 27.94 24.62 -20.38
N GLN A 3 28.76 24.06 -19.48
CA GLN A 3 28.89 22.62 -19.31
C GLN A 3 27.57 22.05 -18.79
N VAL A 4 26.94 21.21 -19.61
CA VAL A 4 25.82 20.37 -19.19
C VAL A 4 26.38 19.37 -18.17
N LYS A 5 26.12 19.60 -16.88
CA LYS A 5 26.39 18.61 -15.84
C LYS A 5 25.52 17.38 -16.12
N THR A 6 26.15 16.30 -16.55
CA THR A 6 25.53 14.99 -16.64
C THR A 6 25.08 14.60 -15.23
N ILE A 7 23.76 14.58 -14.99
CA ILE A 7 23.20 14.11 -13.73
C ILE A 7 23.50 12.61 -13.67
N ALA A 8 24.29 12.19 -12.68
CA ALA A 8 24.58 10.78 -12.44
C ALA A 8 23.25 10.02 -12.26
N LYS A 9 23.03 8.97 -13.06
CA LYS A 9 21.85 8.10 -12.92
C LYS A 9 21.80 7.57 -11.49
N SER A 10 20.60 7.62 -10.89
CA SER A 10 20.34 6.96 -9.62
C SER A 10 20.76 5.49 -9.70
N PRO A 11 21.48 4.94 -8.71
CA PRO A 11 21.85 3.52 -8.68
C PRO A 11 20.65 2.60 -8.39
N PHE A 12 19.47 3.15 -8.16
CA PHE A 12 18.23 2.39 -8.04
C PHE A 12 17.61 2.22 -9.43
N PRO A 13 17.25 0.98 -9.82
CA PRO A 13 16.49 0.82 -11.05
C PRO A 13 15.21 1.64 -10.92
N SER A 14 14.86 2.40 -11.96
CA SER A 14 13.64 3.20 -11.93
C SER A 14 12.42 2.28 -11.78
N PHE A 15 11.27 2.83 -11.40
CA PHE A 15 10.04 2.03 -11.40
C PHE A 15 9.73 1.50 -12.80
N ASP A 16 10.13 2.21 -13.87
CA ASP A 16 10.01 1.71 -15.25
C ASP A 16 10.78 0.41 -15.46
N GLU A 17 12.02 0.34 -14.99
CA GLU A 17 12.86 -0.86 -15.11
C GLU A 17 12.33 -2.02 -14.24
N GLN A 18 11.55 -1.72 -13.20
CA GLN A 18 10.99 -2.70 -12.28
C GLN A 18 9.59 -3.17 -12.66
N ALA A 19 8.89 -2.50 -13.58
CA ALA A 19 7.47 -2.70 -13.85
C ALA A 19 7.12 -4.18 -14.13
N GLU A 20 7.94 -4.89 -14.92
CA GLU A 20 7.74 -6.30 -15.29
C GLU A 20 7.77 -7.27 -14.09
N THR A 21 8.61 -7.00 -13.10
CA THR A 21 8.84 -7.91 -11.96
C THR A 21 8.26 -7.38 -10.65
N TYR A 22 7.63 -6.20 -10.69
CA TYR A 22 7.14 -5.51 -9.50
C TYR A 22 6.12 -6.37 -8.76
N ASP A 23 5.09 -6.84 -9.45
CA ASP A 23 4.00 -7.60 -8.85
C ASP A 23 4.45 -8.97 -8.34
N GLN A 24 5.50 -9.57 -8.90
CA GLN A 24 6.05 -10.83 -8.39
C GLN A 24 6.63 -10.66 -6.97
N ARG A 25 7.14 -9.46 -6.65
CA ARG A 25 7.77 -9.17 -5.36
C ARG A 25 6.79 -8.62 -4.34
N VAL A 26 5.84 -7.82 -4.78
CA VAL A 26 4.98 -7.03 -3.88
C VAL A 26 3.49 -7.25 -4.11
N GLY A 27 3.14 -8.26 -4.90
CA GLY A 27 1.80 -8.50 -5.38
C GLY A 27 0.83 -9.02 -4.34
N LEU A 28 -0.43 -8.70 -4.56
CA LEU A 28 -1.59 -9.19 -3.82
C LEU A 28 -2.37 -10.17 -4.69
N SER A 29 -3.05 -11.12 -4.04
CA SER A 29 -3.95 -12.01 -4.77
C SER A 29 -5.14 -11.21 -5.35
N PRO A 30 -5.71 -11.63 -6.49
CA PRO A 30 -6.90 -11.00 -7.06
C PRO A 30 -8.07 -10.85 -6.07
N LYS A 31 -8.25 -11.84 -5.18
CA LYS A 31 -9.26 -11.80 -4.12
C LYS A 31 -9.03 -10.61 -3.18
N VAL A 32 -7.80 -10.45 -2.69
CA VAL A 32 -7.45 -9.34 -1.79
C VAL A 32 -7.62 -7.99 -2.49
N CYS A 33 -7.24 -7.88 -3.77
CA CYS A 33 -7.44 -6.63 -4.51
C CYS A 33 -8.93 -6.22 -4.62
N ARG A 34 -9.83 -7.17 -4.87
CA ARG A 34 -11.27 -6.91 -4.88
C ARG A 34 -11.78 -6.46 -3.52
N GLU A 35 -11.40 -7.16 -2.45
CA GLU A 35 -11.77 -6.80 -1.07
C GLU A 35 -11.29 -5.37 -0.73
N ILE A 36 -10.11 -4.96 -1.22
CA ILE A 36 -9.60 -3.59 -1.04
C ILE A 36 -10.51 -2.57 -1.75
N VAL A 37 -10.85 -2.80 -3.02
CA VAL A 37 -11.71 -1.88 -3.78
C VAL A 37 -13.09 -1.76 -3.15
N GLU A 38 -13.73 -2.89 -2.80
CA GLU A 38 -15.01 -2.92 -2.09
C GLU A 38 -14.95 -2.10 -0.79
N GLN A 39 -13.89 -2.29 0.00
CA GLN A 39 -13.74 -1.59 1.27
C GLN A 39 -13.45 -0.10 1.09
N VAL A 40 -12.69 0.29 0.05
CA VAL A 40 -12.47 1.70 -0.30
C VAL A 40 -13.78 2.39 -0.63
N LEU A 41 -14.58 1.79 -1.52
CA LEU A 41 -15.87 2.33 -1.95
C LEU A 41 -16.86 2.42 -0.77
N ALA A 42 -16.90 1.39 0.07
CA ALA A 42 -17.76 1.36 1.26
C ALA A 42 -17.36 2.40 2.31
N ILE A 43 -16.07 2.54 2.64
CA ILE A 43 -15.62 3.51 3.64
C ILE A 43 -15.89 4.93 3.15
N ALA A 44 -15.55 5.24 1.91
CA ALA A 44 -15.75 6.56 1.33
C ALA A 44 -17.21 6.82 0.92
N GLN A 45 -18.11 5.82 1.02
CA GLN A 45 -19.52 5.91 0.62
C GLN A 45 -19.65 6.50 -0.79
N VAL A 46 -18.97 5.87 -1.75
CA VAL A 46 -18.92 6.34 -3.14
C VAL A 46 -20.20 5.92 -3.86
N ASN A 47 -20.89 6.90 -4.45
CA ASN A 47 -22.09 6.69 -5.26
C ASN A 47 -21.73 6.49 -6.75
N PRO A 48 -22.63 5.89 -7.55
CA PRO A 48 -22.45 5.82 -9.00
C PRO A 48 -22.20 7.21 -9.61
N GLY A 49 -21.22 7.31 -10.49
CA GLY A 49 -20.79 8.54 -11.15
C GLY A 49 -19.80 9.39 -10.35
N GLU A 50 -19.61 9.13 -9.06
CA GLU A 50 -18.64 9.88 -8.25
C GLU A 50 -17.20 9.49 -8.56
N GLN A 51 -16.29 10.43 -8.33
CA GLN A 51 -14.90 10.31 -8.71
C GLN A 51 -14.03 9.69 -7.63
N VAL A 52 -13.18 8.74 -8.04
CA VAL A 52 -12.13 8.12 -7.24
C VAL A 52 -10.78 8.43 -7.87
N LEU A 53 -9.89 9.08 -7.12
CA LEU A 53 -8.49 9.31 -7.51
C LEU A 53 -7.58 8.30 -6.83
N GLU A 54 -6.77 7.56 -7.59
CA GLU A 54 -5.67 6.74 -7.07
C GLU A 54 -4.31 7.40 -7.36
N ILE A 55 -3.57 7.70 -6.28
CA ILE A 55 -2.22 8.25 -6.34
C ILE A 55 -1.19 7.12 -6.24
N GLY A 56 -0.35 6.99 -7.27
CA GLY A 56 0.62 5.91 -7.40
C GLY A 56 -0.07 4.60 -7.75
N ALA A 57 -0.82 4.60 -8.86
CA ALA A 57 -1.60 3.48 -9.35
C ALA A 57 -0.75 2.27 -9.75
N GLY A 58 0.56 2.48 -10.02
CA GLY A 58 1.51 1.44 -10.36
C GLY A 58 1.05 0.61 -11.54
N THR A 59 1.26 -0.70 -11.46
CA THR A 59 0.85 -1.68 -12.47
C THR A 59 -0.66 -1.89 -12.56
N GLY A 60 -1.48 -1.15 -11.80
CA GLY A 60 -2.93 -1.34 -11.80
C GLY A 60 -3.43 -2.55 -11.03
N GLN A 61 -2.59 -3.18 -10.21
CA GLN A 61 -2.95 -4.41 -9.52
C GLN A 61 -4.24 -4.28 -8.69
N ILE A 62 -4.44 -3.15 -8.02
CA ILE A 62 -5.67 -2.80 -7.30
C ILE A 62 -6.60 -1.97 -8.19
N GLY A 63 -6.08 -0.91 -8.81
CA GLY A 63 -6.82 0.05 -9.63
C GLY A 63 -7.74 -0.58 -10.68
N GLN A 64 -7.32 -1.66 -11.34
CA GLN A 64 -8.12 -2.33 -12.38
C GLN A 64 -9.49 -2.81 -11.90
N TRP A 65 -9.63 -3.13 -10.60
CA TRP A 65 -10.87 -3.67 -10.06
C TRP A 65 -11.95 -2.59 -9.88
N PHE A 66 -11.59 -1.30 -9.89
CA PHE A 66 -12.57 -0.22 -9.93
C PHE A 66 -13.38 -0.21 -11.24
N ALA A 67 -12.88 -0.82 -12.33
CA ALA A 67 -13.59 -0.95 -13.60
C ALA A 67 -14.96 -1.64 -13.47
N GLN A 68 -15.13 -2.47 -12.43
CA GLN A 68 -16.35 -3.26 -12.18
C GLN A 68 -17.45 -2.45 -11.49
N TYR A 69 -17.17 -1.22 -11.08
CA TYR A 69 -18.11 -0.36 -10.36
C TYR A 69 -18.46 0.86 -11.21
N PRO A 70 -19.68 1.40 -11.08
CA PRO A 70 -20.13 2.56 -11.85
C PRO A 70 -19.53 3.87 -11.30
N VAL A 71 -18.23 3.92 -10.98
CA VAL A 71 -17.51 5.10 -10.48
C VAL A 71 -16.65 5.71 -11.57
N GLN A 72 -16.30 6.99 -11.46
CA GLN A 72 -15.33 7.64 -12.34
C GLN A 72 -13.93 7.50 -11.73
N TYR A 73 -13.17 6.52 -12.20
CA TYR A 73 -11.83 6.24 -11.67
C TYR A 73 -10.75 7.02 -12.44
N MET A 74 -9.82 7.60 -11.70
CA MET A 74 -8.64 8.26 -12.21
C MET A 74 -7.40 7.73 -11.48
N GLY A 75 -6.51 7.04 -12.19
CA GLY A 75 -5.25 6.55 -11.64
C GLY A 75 -4.07 7.34 -12.18
N CYS A 76 -3.15 7.76 -11.32
CA CYS A 76 -1.91 8.41 -11.76
C CYS A 76 -0.66 7.73 -11.22
N ASP A 77 0.40 7.76 -12.02
CA ASP A 77 1.73 7.31 -11.61
C ASP A 77 2.81 8.14 -12.33
N LEU A 78 4.00 8.23 -11.72
CA LEU A 78 5.14 8.92 -12.32
C LEU A 78 5.86 8.03 -13.34
N SER A 79 5.64 6.71 -13.28
CA SER A 79 6.31 5.72 -14.11
C SER A 79 5.48 5.38 -15.36
N PRO A 80 5.96 5.75 -16.56
CA PRO A 80 5.43 5.27 -17.84
C PRO A 80 5.24 3.74 -17.87
N GLY A 81 6.27 2.96 -17.50
CA GLY A 81 6.24 1.50 -17.60
C GLY A 81 5.21 0.85 -16.67
N MET A 82 4.94 1.45 -15.51
CA MET A 82 3.87 1.01 -14.61
C MET A 82 2.48 1.20 -15.24
N LEU A 83 2.23 2.36 -15.84
CA LEU A 83 0.94 2.65 -16.48
C LEU A 83 0.72 1.83 -17.75
N GLU A 84 1.78 1.51 -18.51
CA GLU A 84 1.71 0.55 -19.62
C GLU A 84 1.24 -0.83 -19.14
N LYS A 85 1.76 -1.31 -18.00
CA LYS A 85 1.30 -2.58 -17.39
C LYS A 85 -0.14 -2.50 -16.93
N PHE A 86 -0.55 -1.38 -16.33
CA PHE A 86 -1.94 -1.17 -15.95
C PHE A 86 -2.85 -1.25 -17.19
N GLN A 87 -2.52 -0.54 -18.26
CA GLN A 87 -3.30 -0.58 -19.49
C GLN A 87 -3.39 -2.00 -20.09
N GLN A 88 -2.30 -2.76 -20.12
CA GLN A 88 -2.29 -4.15 -20.56
C GLN A 88 -3.29 -5.00 -19.76
N ARG A 89 -3.32 -4.84 -18.43
CA ARG A 89 -4.29 -5.53 -17.57
C ARG A 89 -5.75 -5.18 -17.88
N LEU A 90 -6.04 -3.90 -18.13
CA LEU A 90 -7.39 -3.46 -18.51
C LEU A 90 -7.83 -4.03 -19.88
N LEU A 91 -6.88 -4.26 -20.79
CA LEU A 91 -7.16 -4.92 -22.07
C LEU A 91 -7.38 -6.43 -21.89
N GLU A 92 -6.59 -7.09 -21.05
CA GLU A 92 -6.71 -8.51 -20.75
C GLU A 92 -8.03 -8.85 -20.03
N GLY A 93 -8.41 -8.07 -19.03
CA GLY A 93 -9.67 -8.27 -18.28
C GLY A 93 -10.89 -8.22 -19.20
N ARG A 94 -10.90 -7.33 -20.20
CA ARG A 94 -11.99 -7.25 -21.18
C ARG A 94 -12.05 -8.45 -22.12
N ARG A 95 -10.90 -9.01 -22.51
CA ARG A 95 -10.89 -10.24 -23.34
C ARG A 95 -11.54 -11.39 -22.59
N GLN A 96 -11.28 -11.50 -21.29
CA GLN A 96 -11.87 -12.55 -20.44
C GLN A 96 -13.39 -12.36 -20.25
N GLU A 97 -13.89 -11.13 -20.21
CA GLU A 97 -15.34 -10.85 -20.17
C GLU A 97 -16.03 -11.04 -21.53
N ALA A 98 -15.32 -10.84 -22.64
CA ALA A 98 -15.86 -10.94 -24.00
C ALA A 98 -15.87 -12.37 -24.58
N GLU A 99 -15.12 -13.32 -24.01
CA GLU A 99 -15.20 -14.71 -24.45
C GLU A 99 -16.53 -15.33 -23.98
N PRO A 100 -17.42 -15.75 -24.91
CA PRO A 100 -18.66 -16.40 -24.53
C PRO A 100 -18.32 -17.74 -23.86
N THR A 101 -18.78 -17.90 -22.61
CA THR A 101 -18.81 -19.20 -21.92
C THR A 101 -19.24 -20.28 -22.93
N PRO A 102 -18.46 -21.34 -23.18
CA PRO A 102 -18.87 -22.39 -24.11
C PRO A 102 -20.23 -22.90 -23.66
N ARG A 103 -21.27 -22.66 -24.48
CA ARG A 103 -22.58 -23.27 -24.26
C ARG A 103 -22.32 -24.76 -24.15
N ALA A 104 -22.56 -25.32 -22.96
CA ALA A 104 -22.68 -26.76 -22.80
C ALA A 104 -23.66 -27.22 -23.88
N CYS A 105 -23.12 -27.92 -24.87
CA CYS A 105 -23.88 -28.44 -25.99
C CYS A 105 -24.79 -29.52 -25.40
N LEU A 106 -26.01 -29.12 -25.04
CA LEU A 106 -27.12 -30.03 -24.78
C LEU A 106 -27.39 -30.76 -26.10
N GLN A 107 -26.71 -31.90 -26.28
CA GLN A 107 -27.08 -32.88 -27.28
C GLN A 107 -28.45 -33.43 -26.88
N SER A 108 -29.49 -32.84 -27.46
CA SER A 108 -30.81 -33.45 -27.52
C SER A 108 -30.71 -34.71 -28.37
N GLN A 109 -30.69 -35.85 -27.68
CA GLN A 109 -31.02 -37.14 -28.27
C GLN A 109 -32.43 -37.05 -28.86
N LYS A 110 -32.53 -37.10 -30.19
CA LYS A 110 -33.76 -37.49 -30.87
C LYS A 110 -33.79 -39.01 -30.94
N SER A 111 -34.73 -39.61 -30.24
CA SER A 111 -35.24 -40.94 -30.58
C SER A 111 -36.78 -40.88 -30.57
N ASP A 112 -37.33 -40.90 -31.77
CA ASP A 112 -38.73 -41.23 -32.05
C ASP A 112 -38.98 -42.70 -31.72
N VAL A 113 -39.90 -43.03 -30.80
CA VAL A 113 -40.81 -44.18 -30.90
C VAL A 113 -42.07 -43.95 -30.05
N GLY A 114 -43.24 -44.02 -30.68
CA GLY A 114 -44.37 -44.81 -30.14
C GLY A 114 -45.45 -44.10 -29.34
N ALA A 115 -46.61 -43.94 -29.98
CA ALA A 115 -47.89 -43.54 -29.39
C ALA A 115 -48.46 -44.55 -28.37
N LYS A 116 -49.17 -44.05 -27.33
CA LYS A 116 -50.59 -44.37 -27.00
C LYS A 116 -50.99 -43.92 -25.58
N HIS A 117 -52.27 -43.54 -25.47
CA HIS A 117 -53.19 -43.59 -24.31
C HIS A 117 -53.34 -42.38 -23.36
N LEU A 118 -54.48 -41.68 -23.58
CA LEU A 118 -55.55 -41.28 -22.64
C LEU A 118 -55.29 -41.41 -21.13
N GLY A 119 -55.60 -40.33 -20.41
CA GLY A 119 -55.88 -40.38 -18.96
C GLY A 119 -55.89 -39.01 -18.30
N ASP A 120 -57.10 -38.52 -17.99
CA ASP A 120 -57.40 -37.44 -17.03
C ASP A 120 -56.56 -37.53 -15.75
N ASN A 121 -56.07 -36.39 -15.24
CA ASN A 121 -56.57 -35.92 -13.94
C ASN A 121 -56.17 -34.49 -13.56
N SER A 122 -57.19 -33.85 -13.01
CA SER A 122 -57.27 -32.60 -12.29
C SER A 122 -56.20 -32.34 -11.21
N SER A 123 -56.06 -31.03 -10.93
CA SER A 123 -55.75 -30.44 -9.62
C SER A 123 -54.33 -30.57 -9.08
N LEU A 124 -53.65 -29.43 -8.96
CA LEU A 124 -53.07 -28.93 -7.69
C LEU A 124 -52.61 -27.47 -7.86
N LYS A 125 -53.12 -26.62 -6.96
CA LYS A 125 -52.86 -25.17 -6.86
C LYS A 125 -51.41 -24.88 -6.42
N PRO A 126 -50.83 -23.73 -6.80
CA PRO A 126 -49.54 -23.29 -6.25
C PRO A 126 -49.69 -22.80 -4.80
N LYS A 127 -48.80 -23.29 -3.92
CA LYS A 127 -48.65 -22.80 -2.55
C LYS A 127 -47.99 -21.42 -2.56
N SER A 128 -48.67 -20.44 -1.98
CA SER A 128 -48.16 -19.11 -1.69
C SER A 128 -47.12 -19.17 -0.56
N TYR A 129 -46.04 -18.41 -0.73
CA TYR A 129 -44.97 -18.21 0.23
C TYR A 129 -45.37 -17.06 1.19
N ASN A 130 -45.31 -17.30 2.50
CA ASN A 130 -45.62 -16.33 3.55
C ASN A 130 -44.32 -15.94 4.29
N PRO A 131 -43.90 -14.66 4.30
CA PRO A 131 -42.58 -14.25 4.79
C PRO A 131 -42.50 -13.89 6.28
N ASN A 132 -43.42 -14.35 7.14
CA ASN A 132 -43.36 -14.09 8.58
C ASN A 132 -43.24 -15.39 9.39
N ALA A 133 -42.01 -15.89 9.53
CA ALA A 133 -41.66 -16.89 10.54
C ALA A 133 -40.25 -16.60 11.09
N SER A 134 -40.20 -15.93 12.25
CA SER A 134 -39.00 -15.82 13.07
C SER A 134 -38.74 -17.15 13.79
N PRO A 135 -37.51 -17.67 13.81
CA PRO A 135 -37.10 -18.64 14.80
C PRO A 135 -36.33 -17.95 15.92
N SER A 136 -36.95 -17.91 17.09
CA SER A 136 -36.32 -17.72 18.40
C SER A 136 -35.34 -18.86 18.67
N GLY A 137 -34.05 -18.54 18.82
CA GLY A 137 -32.99 -19.49 19.16
C GLY A 137 -32.05 -18.92 20.21
N SER A 138 -32.26 -19.37 21.44
CA SER A 138 -31.42 -19.37 22.65
C SER A 138 -29.98 -18.85 22.58
N LEU A 139 -29.71 -17.90 23.49
CA LEU A 139 -28.41 -17.38 23.88
C LEU A 139 -27.44 -18.48 24.32
N LYS A 140 -26.21 -18.44 23.78
CA LYS A 140 -25.01 -18.91 24.47
C LYS A 140 -24.08 -17.72 24.68
N THR A 141 -23.78 -17.49 25.95
CA THR A 141 -22.95 -16.44 26.53
C THR A 141 -21.51 -16.47 26.00
N ARG A 142 -21.05 -15.32 25.47
CA ARG A 142 -19.63 -15.03 25.19
C ARG A 142 -18.92 -14.60 26.48
N PRO A 143 -17.63 -14.94 26.67
CA PRO A 143 -16.83 -14.34 27.73
C PRO A 143 -16.47 -12.89 27.40
N SER A 144 -16.53 -12.05 28.42
CA SER A 144 -16.19 -10.62 28.42
C SER A 144 -14.70 -10.37 28.07
N PRO A 145 -14.38 -9.27 27.38
CA PRO A 145 -13.00 -8.85 27.17
C PRO A 145 -12.48 -8.12 28.42
N SER A 146 -11.46 -8.69 29.05
CA SER A 146 -10.69 -8.03 30.10
C SER A 146 -9.76 -6.97 29.50
N GLN A 147 -10.02 -5.72 29.89
CA GLN A 147 -9.08 -4.65 30.19
C GLN A 147 -8.16 -4.15 29.05
N GLU A 148 -8.61 -3.03 28.48
CA GLU A 148 -7.84 -2.05 27.75
C GLU A 148 -6.63 -1.58 28.57
N GLY A 149 -5.43 -1.76 28.00
CA GLY A 149 -4.22 -1.10 28.48
C GLY A 149 -4.23 0.37 28.09
N ASP A 150 -4.25 1.21 29.12
CA ASP A 150 -4.07 2.66 29.08
C ASP A 150 -2.69 3.03 28.49
N TRP A 151 -2.67 3.72 27.35
CA TRP A 151 -1.44 4.12 26.63
C TRP A 151 -0.87 5.46 27.07
N ARG A 152 -1.25 5.96 28.25
CA ARG A 152 -0.68 7.17 28.84
C ARG A 152 -0.01 6.86 30.17
N GLN A 153 1.29 6.51 30.11
CA GLN A 153 2.33 6.94 31.05
C GLN A 153 3.66 6.23 30.79
N ASN A 154 4.65 6.97 30.30
CA ASN A 154 6.05 6.69 30.55
C ASN A 154 6.66 7.99 31.13
N PRO A 155 7.20 8.00 32.36
CA PRO A 155 7.87 9.17 32.90
C PRO A 155 9.25 9.36 32.24
N PRO A 156 9.79 10.60 32.22
CA PRO A 156 11.08 10.87 31.59
C PRO A 156 12.24 10.27 32.39
N LEU A 157 13.17 9.64 31.68
CA LEU A 157 14.45 9.18 32.21
C LEU A 157 15.33 10.38 32.57
N THR A 158 15.62 10.55 33.85
CA THR A 158 16.61 11.48 34.38
C THR A 158 18.03 11.10 33.95
N PRO A 159 18.88 12.05 33.53
CA PRO A 159 20.30 11.78 33.26
C PRO A 159 21.10 11.68 34.58
N PRO A 160 22.22 10.93 34.60
CA PRO A 160 23.05 10.81 35.79
C PRO A 160 23.82 12.11 36.09
N ARG A 161 23.95 12.39 37.39
CA ARG A 161 24.72 13.51 37.96
C ARG A 161 26.21 13.40 37.61
N ARG A 162 26.81 14.52 37.19
CA ARG A 162 28.26 14.71 37.07
C ARG A 162 28.91 14.75 38.46
N GLY A 163 29.91 13.89 38.67
CA GLY A 163 30.89 14.03 39.73
C GLY A 163 31.96 15.06 39.36
N THR A 164 32.36 15.86 40.35
CA THR A 164 33.42 16.87 40.31
C THR A 164 34.80 16.26 40.61
N GLY A 165 35.84 16.75 39.91
CA GLY A 165 37.27 16.49 40.18
C GLY A 165 37.95 15.82 38.98
N GLY A 166 39.11 16.22 38.47
CA GLY A 166 40.09 17.25 38.81
C GLY A 166 41.07 17.40 37.62
N ARG A 167 41.95 18.39 37.71
CA ARG A 167 42.90 18.87 36.68
C ARG A 167 43.87 17.80 36.16
N GLY A 168 44.29 17.94 34.90
CA GLY A 168 45.64 17.56 34.45
C GLY A 168 45.81 17.18 32.97
N GLN A 169 46.49 18.06 32.23
CA GLN A 169 47.38 17.80 31.07
C GLN A 169 46.79 17.44 29.68
N GLU A 170 46.72 18.46 28.82
CA GLU A 170 47.53 18.64 27.59
C GLU A 170 47.99 17.37 26.83
N ALA A 171 47.35 17.09 25.69
CA ALA A 171 47.98 16.46 24.52
C ALA A 171 47.16 16.75 23.25
N GLN A 172 47.83 17.35 22.27
CA GLN A 172 47.41 17.48 20.88
C GLN A 172 47.15 16.10 20.26
N ARG A 173 46.06 15.95 19.47
CA ARG A 173 46.09 15.46 18.08
C ARG A 173 44.68 15.24 17.49
N ASP A 174 44.59 15.68 16.24
CA ASP A 174 43.83 15.14 15.11
C ASP A 174 42.31 15.16 15.15
N SER A 175 41.80 16.33 14.78
CA SER A 175 40.50 16.58 14.18
C SER A 175 40.31 15.75 12.90
N ASN A 176 39.49 14.69 12.98
CA ASN A 176 38.80 14.14 11.82
C ASN A 176 37.39 14.74 11.76
N GLU A 177 37.20 15.71 10.86
CA GLU A 177 35.91 16.22 10.42
C GLU A 177 35.08 15.08 9.82
N ILE A 178 34.13 14.54 10.59
CA ILE A 178 32.99 13.84 10.02
C ILE A 178 32.01 14.92 9.56
N THR A 179 31.94 15.11 8.25
CA THR A 179 31.03 16.04 7.60
C THR A 179 29.59 15.59 7.87
N THR A 180 28.89 16.36 8.69
CA THR A 180 27.44 16.31 8.81
C THR A 180 26.86 16.76 7.46
N ILE A 181 26.44 15.83 6.61
CA ILE A 181 25.61 16.16 5.45
C ILE A 181 24.18 16.40 5.96
N GLY A 182 23.97 17.60 6.49
CA GLY A 182 22.67 18.25 6.48
C GLY A 182 22.55 19.01 5.17
N ASP A 183 21.60 18.62 4.33
CA ASP A 183 20.54 19.54 3.92
C ASP A 183 19.67 18.88 2.86
N ASN A 184 18.39 19.12 3.03
CA ASN A 184 17.31 18.77 2.12
C ASN A 184 17.52 19.57 0.83
N GLN A 185 18.45 19.14 -0.03
CA GLN A 185 18.44 19.55 -1.42
C GLN A 185 17.18 18.95 -2.02
N SER A 186 16.10 19.73 -1.93
CA SER A 186 15.05 19.77 -2.93
C SER A 186 15.77 19.76 -4.28
N LEU A 187 15.85 18.58 -4.87
CA LEU A 187 16.18 18.42 -6.28
C LEU A 187 15.23 19.38 -6.97
N ARG A 188 15.74 20.50 -7.48
CA ARG A 188 14.99 21.32 -8.43
C ARG A 188 14.75 20.43 -9.62
N VAL A 189 13.63 19.69 -9.57
CA VAL A 189 13.06 19.04 -10.73
C VAL A 189 12.85 20.18 -11.72
N PRO A 190 13.45 20.15 -12.92
CA PRO A 190 13.13 21.13 -13.95
C PRO A 190 11.60 21.19 -14.07
N GLN A 191 11.01 22.39 -14.23
CA GLN A 191 9.56 22.56 -14.32
C GLN A 191 8.99 21.48 -15.24
N SER A 192 8.34 20.50 -14.63
CA SER A 192 7.86 19.33 -15.33
C SER A 192 6.74 19.83 -16.25
N PRO A 193 6.68 19.36 -17.51
CA PRO A 193 5.63 19.78 -18.44
C PRO A 193 4.25 19.56 -17.80
N SER A 194 3.29 20.41 -18.18
CA SER A 194 1.89 20.27 -17.78
C SER A 194 1.44 18.81 -17.85
N PRO A 195 0.59 18.36 -16.92
CA PRO A 195 0.21 16.97 -16.82
C PRO A 195 -0.25 16.40 -18.16
N ARG A 196 0.32 15.28 -18.58
CA ARG A 196 0.00 14.66 -19.87
C ARG A 196 -0.94 13.49 -19.64
N VAL A 197 -2.09 13.51 -20.32
CA VAL A 197 -2.94 12.31 -20.42
C VAL A 197 -2.11 11.26 -21.16
N TYR A 198 -1.75 10.18 -20.45
CA TYR A 198 -0.77 9.22 -20.94
C TYR A 198 -1.35 8.34 -22.05
N PHE A 199 -2.68 8.16 -22.06
CA PHE A 199 -3.40 7.53 -23.16
C PHE A 199 -4.77 8.20 -23.37
N GLN A 200 -4.94 8.96 -24.45
CA GLN A 200 -6.26 9.38 -24.95
C GLN A 200 -6.84 8.40 -25.98
N ASP A 201 -5.98 7.61 -26.65
CA ASP A 201 -6.36 6.87 -27.86
C ASP A 201 -6.64 5.38 -27.66
N THR A 202 -6.53 4.85 -26.43
CA THR A 202 -7.01 3.50 -26.14
C THR A 202 -8.39 3.58 -25.51
N PRO A 203 -9.35 2.75 -25.93
CA PRO A 203 -10.65 2.73 -25.29
C PRO A 203 -10.42 2.20 -23.89
N ASN A 204 -10.28 3.03 -22.87
CA ASN A 204 -10.46 2.57 -21.50
C ASN A 204 -11.92 2.15 -21.35
N PRO A 205 -12.28 1.27 -20.40
CA PRO A 205 -13.68 1.23 -19.95
C PRO A 205 -14.08 2.69 -19.67
N GLY A 206 -15.22 3.14 -20.20
CA GLY A 206 -15.54 4.58 -20.35
C GLY A 206 -15.55 5.40 -19.06
N ASN A 207 -15.29 4.77 -17.92
CA ASN A 207 -15.20 5.31 -16.58
C ASN A 207 -13.78 5.26 -15.98
N MET A 208 -12.73 4.92 -16.73
CA MET A 208 -11.34 4.90 -16.24
C MET A 208 -10.40 5.83 -17.02
N THR A 209 -9.63 6.63 -16.29
CA THR A 209 -8.59 7.52 -16.84
C THR A 209 -7.24 7.19 -16.20
N LEU A 210 -6.19 7.00 -17.02
CA LEU A 210 -4.82 6.81 -16.55
C LEU A 210 -3.94 8.01 -16.94
N LEU A 211 -3.18 8.53 -15.98
CA LEU A 211 -2.46 9.79 -16.11
C LEU A 211 -0.99 9.64 -15.71
N LEU A 212 -0.08 10.07 -16.58
CA LEU A 212 1.34 10.16 -16.26
C LEU A 212 1.57 11.47 -15.52
N ALA A 213 1.92 11.35 -14.24
CA ALA A 213 1.92 12.47 -13.32
C ALA A 213 2.97 12.34 -12.23
N ASP A 214 3.57 13.46 -11.88
CA ASP A 214 4.22 13.59 -10.59
C ASP A 214 3.17 13.96 -9.53
N GLY A 215 3.00 13.10 -8.52
CA GLY A 215 2.07 13.34 -7.41
C GLY A 215 2.43 14.57 -6.55
N ASN A 216 3.63 15.14 -6.70
CA ASN A 216 4.03 16.41 -6.08
C ASN A 216 3.66 17.65 -6.91
N GLN A 217 3.03 17.47 -8.06
CA GLN A 217 2.44 18.55 -8.85
C GLN A 217 0.94 18.67 -8.54
N PRO A 218 0.29 19.78 -8.93
CA PRO A 218 -1.16 19.93 -8.77
C PRO A 218 -1.91 18.72 -9.35
N TRP A 219 -2.83 18.18 -8.57
CA TRP A 219 -3.63 17.02 -8.91
C TRP A 219 -4.70 17.40 -9.95
N PHE A 220 -5.01 16.45 -10.82
CA PHE A 220 -5.83 16.69 -12.01
C PHE A 220 -7.32 16.95 -11.74
N PRO A 221 -7.94 16.32 -10.72
CA PRO A 221 -9.32 16.62 -10.42
C PRO A 221 -9.58 18.11 -10.22
N ALA A 222 -10.74 18.56 -10.72
CA ALA A 222 -11.25 19.87 -10.42
C ALA A 222 -11.59 19.99 -8.93
N ASP A 223 -11.59 21.22 -8.43
CA ASP A 223 -11.89 21.53 -7.04
C ASP A 223 -13.24 20.94 -6.63
N GLY A 224 -13.31 20.33 -5.45
CA GLY A 224 -14.58 19.82 -4.92
C GLY A 224 -15.21 18.63 -5.65
N THR A 225 -14.49 17.92 -6.54
CA THR A 225 -15.09 16.85 -7.37
C THR A 225 -14.85 15.42 -6.88
N THR A 226 -13.85 15.22 -6.02
CA THR A 226 -13.35 13.88 -5.66
C THR A 226 -13.99 13.37 -4.37
N ARG A 227 -14.64 12.21 -4.45
CA ARG A 227 -15.24 11.53 -3.31
C ARG A 227 -14.21 10.73 -2.52
N ALA A 228 -13.36 10.00 -3.22
CA ALA A 228 -12.36 9.15 -2.60
C ALA A 228 -10.99 9.43 -3.21
N ILE A 229 -10.00 9.66 -2.35
CA ILE A 229 -8.59 9.66 -2.70
C ILE A 229 -8.00 8.38 -2.11
N PHE A 230 -7.35 7.57 -2.93
CA PHE A 230 -6.77 6.31 -2.52
C PHE A 230 -5.29 6.27 -2.86
N SER A 231 -4.47 5.69 -1.98
CA SER A 231 -3.08 5.37 -2.32
C SER A 231 -2.61 4.13 -1.60
N SER A 232 -2.15 3.15 -2.37
CA SER A 232 -1.58 1.90 -1.86
C SER A 232 -0.06 1.97 -1.88
N ARG A 233 0.56 2.19 -0.71
CA ARG A 233 2.03 2.20 -0.53
C ARG A 233 2.79 3.24 -1.39
N ALA A 234 2.14 4.27 -1.92
CA ALA A 234 2.81 5.29 -2.74
C ALA A 234 2.82 6.69 -2.10
N ILE A 235 1.80 7.04 -1.31
CA ILE A 235 1.65 8.41 -0.78
C ILE A 235 2.85 8.90 0.05
N HIS A 236 3.59 8.00 0.70
CA HIS A 236 4.75 8.34 1.52
C HIS A 236 5.96 8.86 0.73
N TRP A 237 5.91 8.81 -0.60
CA TRP A 237 6.91 9.41 -1.49
C TRP A 237 6.65 10.89 -1.81
N LEU A 238 5.47 11.42 -1.45
CA LEU A 238 5.08 12.79 -1.76
C LEU A 238 5.35 13.73 -0.58
N ALA A 239 5.37 15.04 -0.86
CA ALA A 239 5.47 16.07 0.17
C ALA A 239 4.17 16.13 0.99
N VAL A 240 4.30 16.10 2.32
CA VAL A 240 3.14 16.00 3.23
C VAL A 240 2.22 17.20 3.07
N GLU A 241 2.78 18.41 3.01
CA GLU A 241 2.04 19.66 2.87
C GLU A 241 1.26 19.70 1.54
N HIS A 242 1.87 19.20 0.48
CA HIS A 242 1.25 19.10 -0.85
C HIS A 242 0.07 18.12 -0.84
N ILE A 243 0.25 16.93 -0.26
CA ILE A 243 -0.83 15.95 -0.10
C ILE A 243 -2.03 16.59 0.62
N VAL A 244 -1.77 17.27 1.73
CA VAL A 244 -2.83 17.91 2.53
C VAL A 244 -3.53 18.99 1.70
N GLN A 245 -2.76 19.89 1.07
CA GLN A 245 -3.31 20.98 0.26
C GLN A 245 -4.19 20.45 -0.88
N GLU A 246 -3.66 19.55 -1.69
CA GLU A 246 -4.38 19.04 -2.86
C GLU A 246 -5.57 18.19 -2.46
N SER A 247 -5.46 17.39 -1.39
CA SER A 247 -6.60 16.61 -0.92
C SER A 247 -7.77 17.48 -0.51
N PHE A 248 -7.54 18.58 0.23
CA PHE A 248 -8.60 19.53 0.58
C PHE A 248 -9.13 20.28 -0.64
N ARG A 249 -8.29 20.60 -1.62
CA ARG A 249 -8.71 21.29 -2.85
C ARG A 249 -9.70 20.43 -3.64
N ILE A 250 -9.37 19.15 -3.87
CA ILE A 250 -10.17 18.29 -4.75
C ILE A 250 -11.31 17.56 -4.03
N ALA A 251 -11.26 17.47 -2.69
CA ALA A 251 -12.27 16.79 -1.90
C ALA A 251 -13.64 17.43 -2.07
N GLN A 252 -14.66 16.62 -2.37
CA GLN A 252 -16.05 17.06 -2.24
C GLN A 252 -16.30 17.64 -0.83
N PRO A 253 -17.10 18.72 -0.72
CA PRO A 253 -17.31 19.41 0.56
C PRO A 253 -17.79 18.49 1.70
N ASP A 254 -18.64 17.51 1.38
CA ASP A 254 -19.29 16.67 2.38
C ASP A 254 -18.86 15.22 2.28
N GLY A 255 -18.04 14.75 3.22
CA GLY A 255 -17.81 13.32 3.44
C GLY A 255 -16.80 12.65 2.49
N ALA A 256 -16.07 13.42 1.69
CA ALA A 256 -14.92 12.89 0.96
C ALA A 256 -13.95 12.18 1.94
N THR A 257 -13.15 11.23 1.43
CA THR A 257 -12.20 10.48 2.26
C THR A 257 -10.87 10.25 1.55
N LEU A 258 -9.75 10.47 2.25
CA LEU A 258 -8.43 10.00 1.86
C LEU A 258 -8.17 8.66 2.55
N LEU A 259 -7.82 7.62 1.78
CA LEU A 259 -7.54 6.27 2.25
C LEU A 259 -6.13 5.84 1.86
N ILE A 260 -5.35 5.46 2.87
CA ILE A 260 -3.97 5.02 2.74
C ILE A 260 -3.92 3.52 3.05
N GLY A 261 -3.57 2.75 2.02
CA GLY A 261 -3.42 1.31 2.11
C GLY A 261 -1.99 0.88 2.36
N ARG A 262 -1.78 -0.05 3.30
CA ARG A 262 -0.46 -0.60 3.63
C ARG A 262 -0.53 -2.08 4.01
N ILE A 263 0.61 -2.76 3.83
CA ILE A 263 0.83 -4.07 4.43
C ILE A 263 1.27 -3.88 5.87
N GLN A 264 0.50 -4.42 6.80
CA GLN A 264 0.86 -4.52 8.20
C GLN A 264 1.36 -5.94 8.49
N ARG A 265 2.57 -6.00 9.04
CA ARG A 265 3.19 -7.25 9.49
C ARG A 265 3.03 -7.39 10.99
N GLN A 266 2.93 -8.62 11.48
CA GLN A 266 2.99 -8.87 12.91
C GLN A 266 4.32 -8.36 13.49
N LYS A 267 4.24 -7.75 14.68
CA LYS A 267 5.40 -7.22 15.41
C LYS A 267 6.44 -8.29 15.68
N GLU A 268 5.97 -9.50 15.96
CA GLU A 268 6.81 -10.65 16.28
C GLU A 268 7.32 -11.43 15.06
N SER A 269 6.95 -11.03 13.84
CA SER A 269 7.42 -11.71 12.63
C SER A 269 8.92 -11.58 12.45
N VAL A 270 9.54 -12.60 11.85
CA VAL A 270 10.98 -12.64 11.55
C VAL A 270 11.43 -11.40 10.78
N LYS A 271 10.68 -11.00 9.75
CA LYS A 271 10.99 -9.81 8.95
C LYS A 271 10.98 -8.53 9.80
N THR A 272 9.99 -8.36 10.69
CA THR A 272 9.93 -7.19 11.57
C THR A 272 11.09 -7.16 12.54
N LYS A 273 11.40 -8.28 13.20
CA LYS A 273 12.54 -8.38 14.13
C LYS A 273 13.88 -8.11 13.44
N LEU A 274 14.11 -8.72 12.27
CA LEU A 274 15.30 -8.45 11.46
C LEU A 274 15.40 -6.99 11.04
N GLN A 275 14.30 -6.36 10.62
CA GLN A 275 14.29 -4.95 10.24
C GLN A 275 14.60 -4.03 11.43
N GLN A 276 14.04 -4.31 12.60
CA GLN A 276 14.33 -3.56 13.84
C GLN A 276 15.80 -3.68 14.23
N GLU A 277 16.34 -4.88 14.17
CA GLU A 277 17.76 -5.13 14.47
C GLU A 277 18.68 -4.44 13.45
N LEU A 278 18.35 -4.51 12.16
CA LEU A 278 19.08 -3.80 11.11
C LEU A 278 19.10 -2.28 11.40
N GLN A 279 17.95 -1.70 11.74
CA GLN A 279 17.88 -0.28 12.10
C GLN A 279 18.68 0.04 13.37
N ARG A 280 18.70 -0.85 14.35
CA ARG A 280 19.51 -0.70 15.57
C ARG A 280 20.99 -0.63 15.22
N ARG A 281 21.46 -1.53 14.35
CA ARG A 281 22.86 -1.57 13.88
C ARG A 281 23.24 -0.33 13.08
N LEU A 282 22.37 0.11 12.16
CA LEU A 282 22.59 1.37 11.44
C LEU A 282 22.78 2.55 12.40
N ARG A 283 21.96 2.65 13.46
CA ARG A 283 22.12 3.70 14.48
C ARG A 283 23.42 3.60 15.28
N GLN A 284 23.93 2.39 15.53
CA GLN A 284 25.24 2.20 16.18
C GLN A 284 26.40 2.74 15.34
N HIS A 285 26.26 2.76 14.01
CA HIS A 285 27.20 3.40 13.09
C HIS A 285 26.91 4.89 12.85
N GLY A 286 26.07 5.52 13.69
CA GLY A 286 25.72 6.95 13.56
C GLY A 286 24.76 7.27 12.41
N LEU A 287 24.21 6.26 11.74
CA LEU A 287 23.31 6.45 10.61
C LEU A 287 21.87 6.60 11.08
N LYS A 288 21.14 7.53 10.44
CA LYS A 288 19.73 7.80 10.74
C LYS A 288 18.83 7.14 9.69
N PRO A 289 18.30 5.92 9.93
CA PRO A 289 17.39 5.29 8.98
C PRO A 289 16.12 6.12 8.82
N ARG A 290 15.57 6.17 7.59
CA ARG A 290 14.28 6.83 7.34
C ARG A 290 13.16 6.07 8.06
N GLY A 291 12.41 6.77 8.91
CA GLY A 291 11.26 6.23 9.63
C GLY A 291 9.96 6.49 8.87
N GLY A 292 9.35 5.46 8.28
CA GLY A 292 8.07 5.59 7.57
C GLY A 292 6.90 6.01 8.46
N GLU A 293 6.92 5.67 9.75
CA GLU A 293 5.87 6.05 10.72
C GLU A 293 5.80 7.56 10.96
N HIS A 294 6.90 8.29 10.77
CA HIS A 294 6.93 9.74 10.95
C HIS A 294 6.06 10.45 9.91
N HIS A 295 6.18 10.04 8.64
CA HIS A 295 5.42 10.63 7.53
C HIS A 295 3.90 10.49 7.77
N GLN A 296 3.45 9.30 8.17
CA GLN A 296 2.04 9.05 8.41
C GLN A 296 1.49 9.86 9.60
N ARG A 297 2.28 9.98 10.69
CA ARG A 297 1.89 10.79 11.85
C ARG A 297 1.74 12.26 11.48
N GLN A 298 2.74 12.83 10.79
CA GLN A 298 2.70 14.21 10.32
C GLN A 298 1.48 14.49 9.44
N LEU A 299 1.18 13.55 8.54
CA LEU A 299 0.02 13.65 7.66
C LEU A 299 -1.28 13.71 8.47
N ILE A 300 -1.48 12.79 9.41
CA ILE A 300 -2.66 12.78 10.30
C ILE A 300 -2.77 14.08 11.11
N ASP A 301 -1.66 14.57 11.66
CA ASP A 301 -1.64 15.80 12.45
C ASP A 301 -2.07 17.01 11.62
N LEU A 302 -1.53 17.16 10.40
CA LEU A 302 -1.88 18.29 9.50
C LEU A 302 -3.32 18.22 9.00
N PHE A 303 -3.85 17.04 8.70
CA PHE A 303 -5.26 16.88 8.33
C PHE A 303 -6.18 17.22 9.52
N THR A 304 -5.84 16.77 10.73
CA THR A 304 -6.63 17.03 11.93
C THR A 304 -6.62 18.52 12.30
N GLN A 305 -5.49 19.20 12.12
CA GLN A 305 -5.39 20.66 12.30
C GLN A 305 -6.34 21.44 11.37
N ARG A 306 -6.72 20.87 10.23
CA ARG A 306 -7.70 21.42 9.29
C ARG A 306 -9.12 20.88 9.50
N GLY A 307 -9.40 20.27 10.65
CA GLY A 307 -10.74 19.82 11.02
C GLY A 307 -11.14 18.43 10.50
N ALA A 308 -10.28 17.75 9.74
CA ALA A 308 -10.58 16.42 9.24
C ALA A 308 -10.58 15.37 10.37
N LYS A 309 -11.36 14.30 10.21
CA LYS A 309 -11.53 13.23 11.20
C LYS A 309 -10.76 11.99 10.79
N VAL A 310 -9.97 11.44 11.71
CA VAL A 310 -9.23 10.20 11.49
C VAL A 310 -10.18 9.00 11.51
N ILE A 311 -10.12 8.18 10.47
CA ILE A 311 -10.74 6.86 10.42
C ILE A 311 -9.71 5.86 10.96
N LYS A 312 -10.10 5.10 11.98
CA LYS A 312 -9.24 4.07 12.59
C LYS A 312 -8.79 3.04 11.54
N PRO A 313 -7.61 2.42 11.70
CA PRO A 313 -7.16 1.37 10.81
C PRO A 313 -8.17 0.22 10.73
N ILE A 314 -8.51 -0.20 9.51
CA ILE A 314 -9.41 -1.32 9.20
C ILE A 314 -8.58 -2.38 8.48
N VAL A 315 -8.61 -3.61 9.02
CA VAL A 315 -8.00 -4.76 8.34
C VAL A 315 -8.96 -5.23 7.26
N VAL A 316 -8.52 -5.18 6.01
CA VAL A 316 -9.30 -5.60 4.84
C VAL A 316 -9.13 -7.10 4.60
N ALA A 317 -7.88 -7.57 4.65
CA ALA A 317 -7.53 -8.95 4.38
C ALA A 317 -6.34 -9.38 5.24
N GLN A 318 -6.26 -10.68 5.52
CA GLN A 318 -5.18 -11.30 6.29
C GLN A 318 -4.76 -12.60 5.61
N TRP A 319 -3.46 -12.87 5.56
CA TRP A 319 -2.92 -14.09 4.99
C TRP A 319 -1.62 -14.49 5.69
N LYS A 320 -1.30 -15.78 5.60
CA LYS A 320 -0.02 -16.30 6.08
C LYS A 320 1.06 -16.10 5.02
N VAL A 321 2.27 -15.77 5.46
CA VAL A 321 3.49 -15.75 4.67
C VAL A 321 4.54 -16.59 5.35
N SER A 322 5.24 -17.38 4.55
CA SER A 322 6.39 -18.16 4.98
C SER A 322 7.66 -17.45 4.54
N SER A 323 8.62 -17.28 5.46
CA SER A 323 9.92 -16.70 5.12
C SER A 323 11.03 -17.24 6.00
N THR A 324 12.25 -17.21 5.47
CA THR A 324 13.46 -17.56 6.23
C THR A 324 14.25 -16.29 6.57
N PRO A 325 14.98 -16.25 7.70
CA PRO A 325 15.94 -15.20 7.97
C PRO A 325 16.96 -15.00 6.83
N ALA A 326 17.50 -16.09 6.28
CA ALA A 326 18.44 -16.06 5.16
C ALA A 326 17.89 -15.31 3.95
N GLN A 327 16.64 -15.58 3.56
CA GLN A 327 16.00 -14.91 2.43
C GLN A 327 15.89 -13.39 2.64
N SER A 328 15.58 -12.96 3.86
CA SER A 328 15.46 -11.52 4.18
C SER A 328 16.80 -10.80 4.10
N ILE A 329 17.87 -11.43 4.61
CA ILE A 329 19.23 -10.91 4.57
C ILE A 329 19.75 -10.86 3.13
N LYS A 330 19.57 -11.94 2.36
CA LYS A 330 19.92 -12.02 0.94
C LYS A 330 19.24 -10.92 0.12
N ASN A 331 17.96 -10.66 0.39
CA ASN A 331 17.22 -9.57 -0.25
C ASN A 331 17.81 -8.17 0.04
N TRP A 332 18.42 -7.96 1.22
CA TRP A 332 19.11 -6.71 1.53
C TRP A 332 20.52 -6.64 0.93
N GLN A 333 21.20 -7.77 0.84
CA GLN A 333 22.51 -7.87 0.20
C GLN A 333 22.45 -7.46 -1.28
N GLN A 334 21.37 -7.81 -1.98
CA GLN A 334 21.16 -7.45 -3.38
C GLN A 334 20.77 -5.99 -3.62
N LYS A 335 20.38 -5.24 -2.59
CA LYS A 335 19.97 -3.83 -2.73
C LYS A 335 21.19 -2.90 -2.66
N PRO A 336 21.24 -1.78 -3.41
CA PRO A 336 22.38 -0.86 -3.35
C PRO A 336 22.53 -0.19 -1.96
N GLY A 337 21.46 -0.12 -1.17
CA GLY A 337 21.47 0.47 0.17
C GLY A 337 20.59 -0.25 1.19
N LEU A 338 20.67 0.17 2.44
CA LEU A 338 19.90 -0.35 3.58
C LEU A 338 19.01 0.75 4.16
N SER A 339 17.71 0.46 4.35
CA SER A 339 16.75 1.40 4.96
C SER A 339 16.73 2.81 4.32
N GLY A 340 16.94 2.88 3.01
CA GLY A 340 16.96 4.14 2.24
C GLY A 340 18.29 4.91 2.31
N ILE A 341 19.35 4.28 2.84
CA ILE A 341 20.69 4.86 2.94
C ILE A 341 21.63 4.07 2.01
N ASN A 342 22.36 4.79 1.16
CA ASN A 342 23.47 4.22 0.40
C ASN A 342 24.71 4.15 1.31
N LEU A 343 25.33 2.98 1.38
CA LEU A 343 26.45 2.71 2.27
C LEU A 343 27.67 2.28 1.45
N PRO A 344 28.89 2.57 1.93
CA PRO A 344 30.09 1.90 1.43
C PRO A 344 29.90 0.38 1.48
N ALA A 345 30.39 -0.32 0.45
CA ALA A 345 30.16 -1.76 0.30
C ALA A 345 30.64 -2.55 1.52
N ASP A 346 31.83 -2.23 2.03
CA ASP A 346 32.42 -2.90 3.19
C ASP A 346 31.59 -2.69 4.46
N LEU A 347 31.12 -1.45 4.70
CA LEU A 347 30.27 -1.15 5.85
C LEU A 347 28.93 -1.90 5.75
N LYS A 348 28.34 -1.94 4.56
CA LYS A 348 27.10 -2.68 4.33
C LYS A 348 27.31 -4.18 4.58
N GLN A 349 28.41 -4.74 4.10
CA GLN A 349 28.74 -6.15 4.29
C GLN A 349 28.92 -6.47 5.78
N ASN A 350 29.71 -5.69 6.50
CA ASN A 350 29.92 -5.86 7.94
C ASN A 350 28.59 -5.85 8.72
N ILE A 351 27.70 -4.89 8.41
CA ILE A 351 26.38 -4.80 9.07
C ILE A 351 25.52 -6.04 8.78
N LEU A 352 25.57 -6.59 7.57
CA LEU A 352 24.77 -7.76 7.19
C LEU A 352 25.33 -9.06 7.78
N GLU A 353 26.65 -9.20 7.87
CA GLU A 353 27.31 -10.34 8.56
C GLU A 353 26.95 -10.34 10.05
N ASP A 354 27.03 -9.19 10.68
CA ASP A 354 26.61 -8.97 12.06
C ASP A 354 25.12 -9.30 12.30
N LEU A 355 24.26 -8.90 11.36
CA LEU A 355 22.83 -9.20 11.39
C LEU A 355 22.57 -10.70 11.21
N GLN A 356 23.36 -11.37 10.35
CA GLN A 356 23.28 -12.81 10.13
C GLN A 356 23.67 -13.60 11.38
N ASN A 357 24.77 -13.22 12.04
CA ASN A 357 25.19 -13.83 13.30
C ASN A 357 24.12 -13.69 14.39
N TRP A 358 23.55 -12.49 14.52
CA TRP A 358 22.43 -12.25 15.44
C TRP A 358 21.19 -13.08 15.07
N ALA A 359 20.87 -13.19 13.79
CA ALA A 359 19.71 -13.94 13.32
C ALA A 359 19.86 -15.43 13.61
N GLN A 360 21.05 -16.02 13.41
CA GLN A 360 21.32 -17.42 13.75
C GLN A 360 21.17 -17.65 15.26
N ALA A 361 21.70 -16.74 16.10
CA ALA A 361 21.56 -16.84 17.55
C ALA A 361 20.11 -16.67 18.04
N THR A 362 19.29 -15.89 17.31
CA THR A 362 17.91 -15.54 17.72
C THR A 362 16.88 -16.53 17.20
N PHE A 363 17.04 -17.03 15.98
CA PHE A 363 16.05 -17.87 15.29
C PHE A 363 16.51 -19.32 15.12
N GLY A 364 17.77 -19.65 15.44
CA GLY A 364 18.35 -20.95 15.12
C GLY A 364 18.78 -21.00 13.66
N GLU A 365 18.42 -22.06 12.95
CA GLU A 365 18.80 -22.26 11.55
C GLU A 365 18.24 -21.15 10.63
N LEU A 366 19.12 -20.46 9.91
CA LEU A 366 18.73 -19.32 9.04
C LEU A 366 17.83 -19.73 7.86
N GLU A 367 17.86 -21.01 7.48
CA GLU A 367 17.01 -21.59 6.44
C GLU A 367 15.69 -22.15 6.99
N GLN A 368 15.48 -22.11 8.30
CA GLN A 368 14.22 -22.52 8.89
C GLN A 368 13.10 -21.61 8.37
N THR A 369 12.10 -22.25 7.78
CA THR A 369 10.89 -21.56 7.34
C THR A 369 10.04 -21.22 8.55
N ILE A 370 9.73 -19.93 8.71
CA ILE A 370 8.89 -19.43 9.79
C ILE A 370 7.66 -18.79 9.18
N GLU A 371 6.48 -19.26 9.61
CA GLU A 371 5.21 -18.66 9.26
C GLU A 371 4.98 -17.38 10.06
N SER A 372 4.43 -16.37 9.39
CA SER A 372 3.91 -15.16 10.03
C SER A 372 2.67 -14.70 9.30
N GLU A 373 1.89 -13.84 9.92
CA GLU A 373 0.73 -13.23 9.27
C GLU A 373 1.06 -11.84 8.75
N GLU A 374 0.57 -11.55 7.54
CA GLU A 374 0.49 -10.22 6.99
C GLU A 374 -0.98 -9.84 6.77
N SER A 375 -1.25 -8.54 6.85
CA SER A 375 -2.58 -8.00 6.63
C SER A 375 -2.53 -6.77 5.75
N TYR A 376 -3.55 -6.59 4.92
CA TYR A 376 -3.76 -5.31 4.24
C TYR A 376 -4.65 -4.43 5.11
N VAL A 377 -4.16 -3.23 5.42
CA VAL A 377 -4.84 -2.30 6.31
C VAL A 377 -5.11 -1.01 5.57
N LEU A 378 -6.35 -0.54 5.64
CA LEU A 378 -6.75 0.80 5.23
C LEU A 378 -6.80 1.69 6.46
N GLN A 379 -6.19 2.86 6.37
CA GLN A 379 -6.38 3.93 7.34
C GLN A 379 -6.85 5.18 6.59
N GLY A 380 -7.81 5.90 7.17
CA GLY A 380 -8.46 6.98 6.46
C GLY A 380 -8.49 8.30 7.20
N ILE A 381 -8.81 9.33 6.44
CA ILE A 381 -9.11 10.68 6.91
C ILE A 381 -10.38 11.12 6.18
N ARG A 382 -11.39 11.53 6.95
CA ARG A 382 -12.63 12.08 6.43
C ARG A 382 -12.60 13.61 6.49
N PHE A 383 -12.85 14.24 5.36
CA PHE A 383 -12.99 15.69 5.25
C PHE A 383 -14.31 16.11 5.91
N CYS A 384 -14.31 17.25 6.59
CA CYS A 384 -15.42 17.77 7.40
C CYS A 384 -15.70 19.23 7.07
#